data_AF-A0AAI9VFY8-F1
#
_entry.id   AF-A0AAI9VFY8-F1
#
_cell.length_a   1.000
_cell.length_b   1.000
_cell.length_c   1.000
_cell.angle_alpha   90.00
_cell.angle_beta   90.00
_cell.angle_gamma   90.00
#
_symmetry.space_group_name_H-M   'P 1'
#
loop_
_entity.id
_entity.type
_entity.pdbx_description
1 polymer ?
#
loop_
_entity_poly.entity_id
_entity_poly.type
_entity_poly.pdbx_seq_one_letter_code
_entity_poly.pdbx_strand_id
1 'polypeptide(L)'
;MDEEGHGTHVCASICGSGIYTIKEPENGAVTIKVRGTAPAATLMVQSLMLYKPAGRYWKMEKPLDLAAQLFKKPYDLGFRIHNNSWGKKWDNETGQLGYETQANAIDGFVHDHQDIIVLMAAGNNGEENEYKSQIGAAAVAKNCITVGSTGSTRQNDGQNFIKVQDVGNLGTQVNETAVFSSRGPTLRRSPHVDEADKTTPVVGRIKPDIVAPGVAVLSAASRALSAQSRKKNTWRISEDNDWIYASGTSMSTPLVAGCVALLREALQEGGKQNPSAALVKALLINGAVNYSESLGLGVGYDYEQGFGRVDIDSSIAMIRQSSFMEGGNAFEATQFDVPPLRQIPTAARRWVSPEIPVPSGRNRLVVSLAYPDPASIFGELQNDINLYVFSAGSERHGNMGKSSGLDHTSKRNLMLSHYLHTYSAITDNVEKIIWENVPGKTFKVVVSINNNLKPKDPAAFAVAWDIRPLARL
;
A
#
# COMPACT_ATOMS: atom_id res chain seq x y z
N MET A 1 15.70 23.76 7.82
CA MET A 1 16.98 23.01 7.92
C MET A 1 16.65 21.67 8.57
N ASP A 2 17.16 20.56 8.05
CA ASP A 2 16.82 19.20 8.52
C ASP A 2 17.97 18.61 9.37
N GLU A 3 17.94 18.83 10.68
CA GLU A 3 19.01 18.36 11.59
C GLU A 3 18.89 16.88 11.98
N GLU A 4 17.73 16.27 11.69
CA GLU A 4 17.45 14.86 11.96
C GLU A 4 17.82 13.99 10.75
N GLY A 5 17.57 14.48 9.53
CA GLY A 5 18.00 13.88 8.26
C GLY A 5 16.98 12.96 7.60
N HIS A 6 15.94 12.51 8.31
CA HIS A 6 14.90 11.63 7.79
C HIS A 6 14.19 12.24 6.59
N GLY A 7 13.77 13.50 6.68
CA GLY A 7 13.08 14.18 5.58
C GLY A 7 13.93 14.24 4.31
N THR A 8 15.22 14.55 4.44
CA THR A 8 16.17 14.58 3.32
C THR A 8 16.35 13.20 2.70
N HIS A 9 16.54 12.16 3.51
CA HIS A 9 16.70 10.77 3.06
C HIS A 9 15.45 10.27 2.32
N VAL A 10 14.27 10.56 2.87
CA VAL A 10 12.97 10.23 2.27
C VAL A 10 12.80 10.93 0.93
N CYS A 11 13.01 12.25 0.87
CA CYS A 11 12.86 13.03 -0.36
C CYS A 11 13.80 12.54 -1.48
N ALA A 12 15.07 12.29 -1.14
CA ALA A 12 16.05 11.80 -2.11
C ALA A 12 15.76 10.36 -2.58
N SER A 13 15.09 9.54 -1.76
CA SER A 13 14.63 8.21 -2.18
C SER A 13 13.50 8.27 -3.21
N ILE A 14 12.73 9.36 -3.25
CA ILE A 14 11.72 9.60 -4.29
C ILE A 14 12.39 10.05 -5.59
N CYS A 15 13.10 11.17 -5.56
CA CYS A 15 13.53 11.86 -6.79
C CYS A 15 14.98 12.40 -6.75
N GLY A 16 15.81 11.93 -5.81
CA GLY A 16 17.22 12.30 -5.77
C GLY A 16 17.98 11.81 -7.00
N SER A 17 19.03 12.51 -7.40
CA SER A 17 19.94 12.07 -8.46
C SER A 17 21.36 12.54 -8.16
N GLY A 18 22.05 11.81 -7.27
CA GLY A 18 23.40 12.12 -6.81
C GLY A 18 24.45 11.11 -7.26
N ILE A 19 25.70 11.40 -6.89
CA ILE A 19 26.85 10.52 -7.05
C ILE A 19 27.34 10.15 -5.65
N TYR A 20 27.45 8.86 -5.38
CA TYR A 20 28.04 8.30 -4.17
C TYR A 20 29.47 7.85 -4.47
N THR A 21 30.44 8.28 -3.67
CA THR A 21 31.85 7.92 -3.87
C THR A 21 32.32 6.96 -2.78
N ILE A 22 32.81 5.79 -3.17
CA ILE A 22 33.41 4.79 -2.29
C ILE A 22 34.92 4.81 -2.51
N LYS A 23 35.71 4.71 -1.43
CA LYS A 23 37.17 4.61 -1.55
C LYS A 23 37.57 3.13 -1.47
N GLU A 24 37.95 2.54 -2.58
CA GLU A 24 38.49 1.18 -2.60
C GLU A 24 40.01 1.19 -2.36
N PRO A 25 40.53 0.34 -1.46
CA PRO A 25 41.97 0.29 -1.15
C PRO A 25 42.87 0.02 -2.35
N GLU A 26 42.40 -0.78 -3.32
CA GLU A 26 43.21 -1.26 -4.46
C GLU A 26 42.89 -0.52 -5.78
N ASN A 27 41.67 0.02 -5.94
CA ASN A 27 41.20 0.60 -7.21
C ASN A 27 41.00 2.12 -7.19
N GLY A 28 41.26 2.80 -6.06
CA GLY A 28 41.01 4.24 -5.92
C GLY A 28 39.53 4.56 -5.63
N ALA A 29 39.03 5.71 -6.08
CA ALA A 29 37.64 6.13 -5.82
C ALA A 29 36.68 5.57 -6.88
N VAL A 30 35.68 4.80 -6.45
CA VAL A 30 34.58 4.30 -7.30
C VAL A 30 33.36 5.21 -7.11
N THR A 31 32.88 5.79 -8.21
CA THR A 31 31.66 6.62 -8.19
C THR A 31 30.46 5.83 -8.69
N ILE A 32 29.40 5.77 -7.88
CA ILE A 32 28.14 5.11 -8.21
C ILE A 32 27.05 6.18 -8.34
N LYS A 33 26.26 6.11 -9.41
CA LYS A 33 25.07 6.95 -9.53
C LYS A 33 23.98 6.40 -8.63
N VAL A 34 23.56 7.18 -7.64
CA VAL A 34 22.48 6.81 -6.72
C VAL A 34 21.29 7.73 -6.99
N ARG A 35 20.17 7.12 -7.38
CA ARG A 35 18.95 7.82 -7.77
C ARG A 35 17.78 7.35 -6.92
N GLY A 36 16.88 8.27 -6.61
CA GLY A 36 15.53 7.92 -6.20
C GLY A 36 14.79 7.22 -7.34
N THR A 37 13.65 6.63 -7.03
CA THR A 37 12.88 5.83 -8.00
C THR A 37 12.39 6.67 -9.20
N ALA A 38 12.03 7.93 -8.99
CA ALA A 38 11.56 8.87 -10.01
C ALA A 38 12.43 10.15 -10.04
N PRO A 39 13.67 10.08 -10.55
CA PRO A 39 14.66 11.16 -10.43
C PRO A 39 14.31 12.44 -11.22
N ALA A 40 13.34 12.38 -12.13
CA ALA A 40 12.84 13.54 -12.89
C ALA A 40 11.58 14.17 -12.29
N ALA A 41 11.01 13.58 -11.22
CA ALA A 41 9.81 14.11 -10.60
C ALA A 41 10.05 15.46 -9.91
N THR A 42 9.05 16.34 -9.96
CA THR A 42 9.07 17.60 -9.20
C THR A 42 8.68 17.34 -7.75
N LEU A 43 9.38 17.97 -6.81
CA LEU A 43 9.19 17.78 -5.38
C LEU A 43 8.73 19.06 -4.68
N MET A 44 7.69 18.94 -3.86
CA MET A 44 7.33 19.92 -2.83
C MET A 44 7.57 19.31 -1.46
N VAL A 45 8.28 20.05 -0.59
CA VAL A 45 8.60 19.59 0.77
C VAL A 45 7.80 20.42 1.78
N GLN A 46 6.99 19.74 2.59
CA GLN A 46 6.30 20.32 3.74
C GLN A 46 6.99 19.86 5.04
N SER A 47 7.75 20.75 5.67
CA SER A 47 8.40 20.44 6.94
C SER A 47 7.40 20.47 8.09
N LEU A 48 7.21 19.33 8.77
CA LEU A 48 6.40 19.20 9.99
C LEU A 48 7.24 19.31 11.27
N MET A 49 8.55 19.50 11.17
CA MET A 49 9.43 19.65 12.32
C MET A 49 9.36 21.09 12.86
N LEU A 50 9.01 21.22 14.14
CA LEU A 50 9.02 22.48 14.87
C LEU A 50 10.07 22.43 15.98
N TYR A 51 10.90 23.47 16.07
CA TYR A 51 11.85 23.62 17.16
C TYR A 51 11.12 24.03 18.44
N LYS A 52 11.41 23.37 19.56
CA LYS A 52 10.88 23.68 20.89
C LYS A 52 11.95 24.39 21.72
N PRO A 53 11.90 25.73 21.85
CA PRO A 53 12.98 26.50 22.48
C PRO A 53 13.23 26.14 23.94
N ALA A 54 12.15 25.91 24.69
CA ALA A 54 12.22 25.59 26.12
C ALA A 54 12.97 24.27 26.42
N GLY A 55 12.94 23.31 25.49
CA GLY A 55 13.65 22.04 25.64
C GLY A 55 14.84 21.86 24.69
N ARG A 56 15.09 22.83 23.79
CA ARG A 56 16.13 22.77 22.74
C ARG A 56 16.11 21.48 21.93
N TYR A 57 14.92 21.05 21.52
CA TYR A 57 14.76 19.86 20.69
C TYR A 57 13.77 20.13 19.55
N TRP A 58 13.88 19.34 18.49
CA TRP A 58 12.94 19.36 17.38
C TRP A 58 11.84 18.32 17.61
N LYS A 59 10.58 18.70 17.37
CA LYS A 59 9.43 17.82 17.48
C LYS A 59 8.61 17.87 16.20
N MET A 60 8.24 16.72 15.68
CA MET A 60 7.25 16.65 14.61
C MET A 60 5.89 17.02 15.18
N GLU A 61 5.27 18.04 14.60
CA GLU A 61 3.90 18.43 14.91
C GLU A 61 3.10 18.51 13.61
N LYS A 62 2.10 17.64 13.52
CA LYS A 62 1.17 17.58 12.41
C LYS A 62 0.02 18.54 12.63
N PRO A 63 -0.56 19.13 11.58
CA PRO A 63 -1.76 19.93 11.72
C PRO A 63 -2.93 19.07 12.23
N LEU A 64 -3.88 19.73 12.91
CA LEU A 64 -5.09 19.06 13.41
C LEU A 64 -5.97 18.59 12.26
N ASP A 65 -6.14 19.44 11.24
CA ASP A 65 -6.86 19.15 10.01
C ASP A 65 -5.87 18.82 8.89
N LEU A 66 -5.65 17.52 8.65
CA LEU A 66 -4.77 17.06 7.57
C LEU A 66 -5.31 17.43 6.19
N ALA A 67 -6.62 17.35 5.98
CA ALA A 67 -7.23 17.58 4.68
C ALA A 67 -6.99 19.03 4.24
N ALA A 68 -7.36 20.01 5.07
CA ALA A 68 -7.21 21.41 4.73
C ALA A 68 -5.75 21.90 4.74
N GLN A 69 -4.94 21.45 5.71
CA GLN A 69 -3.63 22.07 5.96
C GLN A 69 -2.46 21.29 5.35
N LEU A 70 -2.59 19.98 5.16
CA LEU A 70 -1.52 19.15 4.62
C LEU A 70 -1.76 18.82 3.14
N PHE A 71 -2.96 18.39 2.77
CA PHE A 71 -3.23 17.87 1.42
C PHE A 71 -3.75 18.91 0.42
N LYS A 72 -4.65 19.80 0.85
CA LYS A 72 -5.31 20.75 -0.07
C LYS A 72 -4.32 21.69 -0.78
N LYS A 73 -3.39 22.30 -0.04
CA LYS A 73 -2.46 23.28 -0.63
C LYS A 73 -1.55 22.66 -1.72
N PRO A 74 -0.85 21.53 -1.49
CA PRO A 74 -0.12 20.86 -2.57
C PRO A 74 -1.03 20.46 -3.74
N TYR A 75 -2.24 19.97 -3.45
CA TYR A 75 -3.20 19.59 -4.48
C TYR A 75 -3.58 20.76 -5.40
N ASP A 76 -3.92 21.91 -4.82
CA ASP A 76 -4.24 23.14 -5.55
C ASP A 76 -3.05 23.63 -6.41
N LEU A 77 -1.81 23.29 -6.01
CA LEU A 77 -0.58 23.60 -6.76
C LEU A 77 -0.24 22.57 -7.85
N GLY A 78 -1.10 21.57 -8.06
CA GLY A 78 -0.90 20.54 -9.09
C GLY A 78 -0.17 19.28 -8.63
N PHE A 79 0.21 19.18 -7.35
CA PHE A 79 0.78 17.93 -6.82
C PHE A 79 -0.32 16.88 -6.67
N ARG A 80 0.00 15.64 -7.06
CA ARG A 80 -0.97 14.52 -7.09
C ARG A 80 -0.50 13.29 -6.32
N ILE A 81 0.70 13.34 -5.74
CA ILE A 81 1.29 12.26 -4.96
C ILE A 81 1.79 12.86 -3.66
N HIS A 82 1.35 12.32 -2.53
CA HIS A 82 1.71 12.80 -1.21
C HIS A 82 2.30 11.67 -0.36
N ASN A 83 3.62 11.69 -0.15
CA ASN A 83 4.33 10.71 0.68
C ASN A 83 4.33 11.12 2.15
N ASN A 84 3.94 10.21 3.04
CA ASN A 84 3.95 10.43 4.49
C ASN A 84 4.69 9.29 5.21
N SER A 85 5.99 9.49 5.43
CA SER A 85 6.84 8.55 6.19
C SER A 85 6.77 8.79 7.70
N TRP A 86 5.56 8.95 8.24
CA TRP A 86 5.30 9.23 9.65
C TRP A 86 3.96 8.63 10.10
N GLY A 87 3.77 8.47 11.41
CA GLY A 87 2.52 7.97 11.99
C GLY A 87 2.57 8.07 13.51
N LYS A 88 1.41 8.10 14.18
CA LYS A 88 1.38 7.92 15.64
C LYS A 88 1.80 6.47 15.93
N LYS A 89 2.78 6.34 16.81
CA LYS A 89 3.37 5.04 17.15
C LYS A 89 2.30 4.17 17.82
N TRP A 90 2.29 2.92 17.42
CA TRP A 90 1.75 1.84 18.22
C TRP A 90 2.68 1.64 19.43
N ASP A 91 2.12 1.31 20.59
CA ASP A 91 2.91 0.87 21.75
C ASP A 91 2.20 -0.27 22.49
N ASN A 92 2.94 -0.99 23.32
CA ASN A 92 2.45 -2.15 24.05
C ASN A 92 1.32 -1.84 25.05
N GLU A 93 1.18 -0.60 25.51
CA GLU A 93 0.19 -0.19 26.51
C GLU A 93 -1.15 0.16 25.84
N THR A 94 -1.11 0.87 24.71
CA THR A 94 -2.28 1.40 24.01
C THR A 94 -2.69 0.58 22.80
N GLY A 95 -1.79 -0.25 22.26
CA GLY A 95 -2.02 -1.05 21.08
C GLY A 95 -2.24 -0.20 19.83
N GLN A 96 -3.03 -0.73 18.87
CA GLN A 96 -3.44 0.08 17.74
C GLN A 96 -4.44 1.11 18.19
N LEU A 97 -4.20 2.35 17.80
CA LEU A 97 -5.22 3.37 17.89
C LEU A 97 -6.33 3.08 16.90
N GLY A 98 -7.55 3.45 17.28
CA GLY A 98 -8.71 3.23 16.44
C GLY A 98 -8.66 4.00 15.12
N TYR A 99 -9.70 3.80 14.31
CA TYR A 99 -9.95 4.62 13.12
C TYR A 99 -10.28 6.06 13.53
N GLU A 100 -9.25 6.86 13.75
CA GLU A 100 -9.38 8.21 14.33
C GLU A 100 -9.51 9.29 13.23
N THR A 101 -9.53 10.56 13.66
CA THR A 101 -9.67 11.75 12.81
C THR A 101 -8.71 11.80 11.63
N GLN A 102 -7.51 11.21 11.75
CA GLN A 102 -6.52 11.21 10.68
C GLN A 102 -6.90 10.31 9.51
N ALA A 103 -7.32 9.08 9.81
CA ALA A 103 -7.74 8.14 8.78
C ALA A 103 -8.98 8.66 8.05
N ASN A 104 -9.91 9.25 8.80
CA ASN A 104 -11.09 9.92 8.25
C ASN A 104 -10.77 11.11 7.35
N ALA A 105 -9.82 11.96 7.75
CA ALA A 105 -9.40 13.09 6.92
C ALA A 105 -8.75 12.62 5.60
N ILE A 106 -7.95 11.55 5.64
CA ILE A 106 -7.34 10.96 4.44
C ILE A 106 -8.42 10.38 3.53
N ASP A 107 -9.33 9.56 4.08
CA ASP A 107 -10.39 8.93 3.30
C ASP A 107 -11.29 9.95 2.63
N GLY A 108 -11.78 10.94 3.39
CA GLY A 108 -12.66 11.98 2.86
C GLY A 108 -11.94 12.79 1.78
N PHE A 109 -10.68 13.16 2.01
CA PHE A 109 -9.93 13.94 1.03
C PHE A 109 -9.68 13.16 -0.27
N VAL A 110 -9.27 11.88 -0.20
CA VAL A 110 -9.05 11.05 -1.39
C VAL A 110 -10.38 10.69 -2.08
N HIS A 111 -11.46 10.51 -1.33
CA HIS A 111 -12.79 10.27 -1.91
C HIS A 111 -13.25 11.48 -2.74
N ASP A 112 -13.09 12.70 -2.21
CA ASP A 112 -13.49 13.94 -2.88
C ASP A 112 -12.51 14.36 -3.98
N HIS A 113 -11.24 13.94 -3.89
CA HIS A 113 -10.17 14.24 -4.85
C HIS A 113 -9.56 12.94 -5.36
N GLN A 114 -10.33 12.17 -6.13
CA GLN A 114 -9.96 10.82 -6.55
C GLN A 114 -8.60 10.75 -7.27
N ASP A 115 -8.10 11.83 -7.86
CA ASP A 115 -6.81 11.91 -8.56
C ASP A 115 -5.59 12.20 -7.66
N ILE A 116 -5.77 12.30 -6.32
CA ILE A 116 -4.65 12.40 -5.36
C ILE A 116 -4.29 11.05 -4.73
N ILE A 117 -3.03 10.65 -4.86
CA ILE A 117 -2.49 9.44 -4.23
C ILE A 117 -1.79 9.81 -2.91
N VAL A 118 -2.34 9.33 -1.79
CA VAL A 118 -1.73 9.47 -0.46
C VAL A 118 -1.05 8.17 -0.06
N LEU A 119 0.25 8.23 0.23
CA LEU A 119 1.02 7.09 0.75
C LEU A 119 1.33 7.29 2.24
N MET A 120 1.19 6.21 3.02
CA MET A 120 1.49 6.19 4.46
C MET A 120 2.46 5.04 4.78
N ALA A 121 3.48 5.31 5.60
CA ALA A 121 4.30 4.23 6.17
C ALA A 121 3.48 3.38 7.15
N ALA A 122 3.60 2.05 7.09
CA ALA A 122 2.82 1.15 7.93
C ALA A 122 3.15 1.30 9.43
N GLY A 123 4.40 1.58 9.77
CA GLY A 123 4.93 1.61 11.14
C GLY A 123 6.10 0.65 11.32
N ASN A 124 6.82 0.79 12.43
CA ASN A 124 8.04 0.01 12.71
C ASN A 124 7.92 -0.81 14.01
N ASN A 125 6.72 -1.32 14.32
CA ASN A 125 6.41 -1.99 15.59
C ASN A 125 6.21 -3.51 15.45
N GLY A 126 6.68 -4.12 14.36
CA GLY A 126 6.48 -5.54 14.06
C GLY A 126 7.02 -6.51 15.11
N GLU A 127 8.12 -6.16 15.78
CA GLU A 127 8.77 -6.96 16.83
C GLU A 127 8.01 -6.96 18.16
N GLU A 128 7.08 -6.03 18.37
CA GLU A 128 6.57 -5.77 19.71
C GLU A 128 5.45 -6.75 20.14
N ASN A 129 4.89 -7.58 19.25
CA ASN A 129 3.98 -8.71 19.57
C ASN A 129 3.65 -9.56 18.32
N GLU A 130 3.53 -10.89 18.46
CA GLU A 130 3.29 -11.81 17.31
C GLU A 130 1.86 -11.77 16.71
N TYR A 131 0.85 -11.16 17.36
CA TYR A 131 -0.56 -11.30 16.93
C TYR A 131 -1.45 -10.05 17.13
N LYS A 132 -0.94 -8.84 16.90
CA LYS A 132 -1.73 -7.61 17.10
C LYS A 132 -1.76 -6.72 15.86
N SER A 133 -2.87 -6.02 15.67
CA SER A 133 -3.00 -4.91 14.72
C SER A 133 -1.95 -3.83 15.02
N GLN A 134 -0.92 -3.70 14.18
CA GLN A 134 0.25 -2.83 14.43
C GLN A 134 0.35 -1.64 13.48
N ILE A 135 -0.58 -1.51 12.55
CA ILE A 135 -0.59 -0.44 11.55
C ILE A 135 -0.85 0.92 12.23
N GLY A 136 -0.08 1.95 11.88
CA GLY A 136 -0.23 3.28 12.47
C GLY A 136 -1.61 3.93 12.20
N ALA A 137 -2.05 4.82 13.09
CA ALA A 137 -3.40 5.41 13.08
C ALA A 137 -3.83 6.14 11.79
N ALA A 138 -2.88 6.70 11.03
CA ALA A 138 -3.16 7.30 9.72
C ALA A 138 -3.03 6.27 8.58
N ALA A 139 -2.15 5.28 8.76
CA ALA A 139 -1.89 4.20 7.82
C ALA A 139 -3.01 3.15 7.79
N VAL A 140 -3.96 3.19 8.74
CA VAL A 140 -5.18 2.38 8.66
C VAL A 140 -6.21 2.96 7.69
N ALA A 141 -6.04 4.15 7.10
CA ALA A 141 -7.03 4.73 6.18
C ALA A 141 -7.34 3.78 5.00
N LYS A 142 -8.61 3.70 4.59
CA LYS A 142 -9.08 2.84 3.48
C LYS A 142 -8.46 3.29 2.15
N ASN A 143 -8.43 4.60 1.92
CA ASN A 143 -8.14 5.17 0.60
C ASN A 143 -6.66 5.52 0.38
N CYS A 144 -5.80 5.38 1.40
CA CYS A 144 -4.36 5.51 1.21
C CYS A 144 -3.71 4.21 0.72
N ILE A 145 -2.48 4.34 0.22
CA ILE A 145 -1.57 3.22 -0.01
C ILE A 145 -0.64 3.12 1.20
N THR A 146 -0.83 2.08 2.00
CA THR A 146 -0.02 1.79 3.18
C THR A 146 1.13 0.87 2.79
N VAL A 147 2.35 1.30 3.11
CA VAL A 147 3.58 0.65 2.67
C VAL A 147 4.33 0.06 3.85
N GLY A 148 4.48 -1.27 3.86
CA GLY A 148 5.38 -1.99 4.76
C GLY A 148 6.78 -2.16 4.16
N SER A 149 7.67 -2.85 4.89
CA SER A 149 9.07 -3.00 4.51
C SER A 149 9.45 -4.45 4.30
N THR A 150 10.17 -4.73 3.22
CA THR A 150 10.98 -5.95 3.06
C THR A 150 12.45 -5.67 3.36
N GLY A 151 13.25 -6.73 3.36
CA GLY A 151 14.69 -6.64 3.19
C GLY A 151 15.13 -6.04 1.85
N SER A 152 16.44 -6.01 1.61
CA SER A 152 17.05 -5.50 0.38
C SER A 152 18.00 -6.52 -0.25
N THR A 153 18.57 -6.21 -1.42
CA THR A 153 19.57 -7.07 -2.07
C THR A 153 20.97 -6.95 -1.47
N ARG A 154 21.17 -6.06 -0.50
CA ARG A 154 22.50 -5.82 0.11
C ARG A 154 22.86 -6.99 1.02
N GLN A 155 23.97 -7.66 0.70
CA GLN A 155 24.55 -8.69 1.55
C GLN A 155 25.16 -8.09 2.82
N ASN A 156 25.16 -8.86 3.91
CA ASN A 156 25.89 -8.55 5.13
C ASN A 156 27.40 -8.78 4.88
N ASP A 157 28.11 -7.73 4.48
CA ASP A 157 29.55 -7.75 4.16
C ASP A 157 30.46 -7.55 5.39
N GLY A 158 29.93 -7.79 6.59
CA GLY A 158 30.69 -7.62 7.84
C GLY A 158 30.97 -6.16 8.20
N GLN A 159 30.57 -5.18 7.37
CA GLN A 159 30.67 -3.77 7.69
C GLN A 159 29.40 -3.28 8.38
N ASN A 160 29.25 -3.71 9.63
CA ASN A 160 28.39 -3.11 10.64
C ASN A 160 26.91 -2.93 10.22
N PHE A 161 26.23 -4.04 9.90
CA PHE A 161 24.90 -4.20 10.48
C PHE A 161 25.07 -4.23 12.01
N ILE A 162 24.12 -3.68 12.77
CA ILE A 162 24.10 -3.79 14.23
C ILE A 162 24.44 -5.25 14.61
N LYS A 163 25.44 -5.40 15.49
CA LYS A 163 26.04 -6.64 16.04
C LYS A 163 25.53 -7.94 15.40
N VAL A 164 26.45 -8.65 14.74
CA VAL A 164 26.36 -9.99 14.08
C VAL A 164 25.39 -11.02 14.70
N GLN A 165 24.98 -10.87 15.95
CA GLN A 165 24.04 -11.72 16.67
C GLN A 165 22.57 -11.53 16.22
N ASP A 166 22.21 -10.40 15.60
CA ASP A 166 20.80 -10.08 15.25
C ASP A 166 20.47 -10.21 13.75
N VAL A 167 21.46 -10.50 12.89
CA VAL A 167 21.30 -10.43 11.42
C VAL A 167 20.52 -11.62 10.84
N GLY A 168 20.43 -12.74 11.58
CA GLY A 168 19.53 -13.84 11.24
C GLY A 168 18.04 -13.51 11.39
N ASN A 169 17.70 -12.43 12.11
CA ASN A 169 16.33 -12.12 12.53
C ASN A 169 15.73 -10.86 11.89
N LEU A 170 16.45 -10.12 11.03
CA LEU A 170 15.97 -8.82 10.51
C LEU A 170 15.05 -8.90 9.27
N GLY A 171 14.83 -10.07 8.67
CA GLY A 171 14.12 -10.20 7.38
C GLY A 171 14.88 -9.45 6.28
N THR A 172 16.15 -9.81 6.07
CA THR A 172 17.09 -9.03 5.24
C THR A 172 16.93 -9.29 3.75
N GLN A 173 16.21 -10.33 3.36
CA GLN A 173 16.00 -10.69 1.97
C GLN A 173 14.84 -9.93 1.34
N VAL A 174 14.91 -9.74 0.02
CA VAL A 174 13.86 -9.02 -0.73
C VAL A 174 12.51 -9.73 -0.72
N ASN A 175 12.46 -11.02 -0.39
CA ASN A 175 11.26 -11.86 -0.28
C ASN A 175 10.89 -12.18 1.17
N GLU A 176 11.40 -11.39 2.12
CA GLU A 176 11.07 -11.48 3.54
C GLU A 176 10.61 -10.11 4.01
N THR A 177 9.51 -10.09 4.78
CA THR A 177 9.08 -8.89 5.48
C THR A 177 10.12 -8.54 6.53
N ALA A 178 10.57 -7.28 6.57
CA ALA A 178 11.50 -6.82 7.58
C ALA A 178 10.86 -6.95 8.96
N VAL A 179 11.61 -7.45 9.93
CA VAL A 179 11.06 -7.83 11.25
C VAL A 179 10.36 -6.68 11.98
N PHE A 180 10.87 -5.44 11.81
CA PHE A 180 10.29 -4.24 12.40
C PHE A 180 9.00 -3.80 11.68
N SER A 181 8.73 -4.25 10.46
CA SER A 181 7.59 -3.76 9.68
C SER A 181 6.28 -4.07 10.42
N SER A 182 5.49 -3.03 10.72
CA SER A 182 4.17 -3.20 11.32
C SER A 182 3.26 -4.09 10.47
N ARG A 183 2.52 -4.99 11.13
CA ARG A 183 1.64 -5.99 10.50
C ARG A 183 0.16 -5.69 10.75
N GLY A 184 -0.69 -6.11 9.83
CA GLY A 184 -2.14 -6.13 10.00
C GLY A 184 -2.61 -7.34 10.82
N PRO A 185 -3.92 -7.64 10.81
CA PRO A 185 -4.99 -6.83 10.22
C PRO A 185 -5.16 -5.49 10.95
N THR A 186 -5.94 -4.56 10.40
CA THR A 186 -6.38 -3.40 11.19
C THR A 186 -7.28 -3.83 12.36
N LEU A 187 -7.26 -3.09 13.46
CA LEU A 187 -8.08 -3.35 14.64
C LEU A 187 -9.57 -3.24 14.29
N ARG A 188 -10.34 -4.27 14.64
CA ARG A 188 -11.80 -4.24 14.57
C ARG A 188 -12.35 -3.72 15.89
N ARG A 189 -12.92 -2.52 15.89
CA ARG A 189 -13.63 -2.01 17.08
C ARG A 189 -15.04 -2.60 17.11
N SER A 190 -15.18 -3.88 17.47
CA SER A 190 -16.43 -4.32 18.06
C SER A 190 -16.34 -3.97 19.56
N PRO A 191 -17.25 -3.16 20.12
CA PRO A 191 -17.25 -2.82 21.55
C PRO A 191 -17.47 -4.04 22.49
N HIS A 192 -17.45 -5.26 21.96
CA HIS A 192 -17.75 -6.51 22.66
C HIS A 192 -16.73 -7.63 22.40
N VAL A 193 -15.51 -7.32 21.93
CA VAL A 193 -14.44 -8.34 21.99
C VAL A 193 -13.91 -8.31 23.41
N ASP A 194 -14.28 -9.31 24.20
CA ASP A 194 -13.72 -9.54 25.52
C ASP A 194 -12.19 -9.61 25.39
N GLU A 195 -11.45 -8.72 26.05
CA GLU A 195 -9.97 -8.73 26.05
C GLU A 195 -9.39 -10.06 26.58
N ALA A 196 -10.23 -10.88 27.22
CA ALA A 196 -9.92 -12.21 27.70
C ALA A 196 -9.85 -13.28 26.60
N ASP A 197 -10.51 -13.09 25.45
CA ASP A 197 -10.48 -14.06 24.35
C ASP A 197 -9.34 -13.79 23.37
N LYS A 198 -8.15 -14.27 23.74
CA LYS A 198 -6.95 -14.27 22.88
C LYS A 198 -6.99 -15.35 21.79
N THR A 199 -8.07 -16.13 21.69
CA THR A 199 -8.17 -17.28 20.78
C THR A 199 -9.01 -16.99 19.54
N THR A 200 -9.80 -15.93 19.54
CA THR A 200 -10.54 -15.47 18.36
C THR A 200 -9.61 -14.66 17.44
N PRO A 201 -9.38 -15.07 16.18
CA PRO A 201 -8.60 -14.29 15.22
C PRO A 201 -9.18 -12.90 15.07
N VAL A 202 -8.34 -11.86 15.22
CA VAL A 202 -8.73 -10.50 14.87
C VAL A 202 -8.95 -10.48 13.36
N VAL A 203 -10.21 -10.41 12.93
CA VAL A 203 -10.56 -10.20 11.52
C VAL A 203 -10.66 -8.69 11.31
N GLY A 204 -9.88 -8.14 10.39
CA GLY A 204 -9.90 -6.73 10.01
C GLY A 204 -9.24 -6.53 8.66
N ARG A 205 -9.15 -5.28 8.21
CA ARG A 205 -8.65 -4.97 6.86
C ARG A 205 -7.21 -5.42 6.67
N ILE A 206 -6.92 -5.85 5.44
CA ILE A 206 -5.59 -6.19 4.94
C ILE A 206 -4.77 -4.91 4.88
N LYS A 207 -3.80 -4.81 5.78
CA LYS A 207 -2.76 -3.77 5.80
C LYS A 207 -1.42 -4.40 6.24
N PRO A 208 -0.26 -3.94 5.75
CA PRO A 208 -0.10 -2.92 4.70
C PRO A 208 -0.75 -3.36 3.38
N ASP A 209 -0.96 -2.43 2.44
CA ASP A 209 -1.49 -2.83 1.12
C ASP A 209 -0.39 -3.55 0.33
N ILE A 210 0.84 -3.04 0.42
CA ILE A 210 2.02 -3.53 -0.31
C ILE A 210 3.28 -3.31 0.52
N VAL A 211 4.36 -3.98 0.12
CA VAL A 211 5.70 -3.79 0.71
C VAL A 211 6.74 -3.40 -0.33
N ALA A 212 7.83 -2.80 0.14
CA ALA A 212 9.01 -2.49 -0.67
C ALA A 212 10.29 -2.53 0.18
N PRO A 213 11.48 -2.63 -0.43
CA PRO A 213 12.74 -2.64 0.32
C PRO A 213 12.86 -1.44 1.26
N GLY A 214 13.14 -1.70 2.53
CA GLY A 214 13.31 -0.65 3.54
C GLY A 214 14.41 -0.94 4.55
N VAL A 215 15.24 -1.96 4.31
CA VAL A 215 16.41 -2.29 5.14
C VAL A 215 17.68 -1.78 4.47
N ALA A 216 18.46 -0.97 5.18
CA ALA A 216 19.73 -0.41 4.76
C ALA A 216 19.65 0.31 3.39
N VAL A 217 18.67 1.19 3.25
CA VAL A 217 18.50 2.02 2.06
C VAL A 217 19.50 3.18 2.11
N LEU A 218 20.37 3.26 1.11
CA LEU A 218 21.29 4.38 0.92
C LEU A 218 20.55 5.54 0.26
N SER A 219 20.57 6.71 0.88
CA SER A 219 20.04 7.94 0.27
C SER A 219 20.78 9.16 0.80
N ALA A 220 20.39 10.35 0.34
CA ALA A 220 21.06 11.60 0.70
C ALA A 220 21.02 11.85 2.21
N ALA A 221 22.16 12.24 2.77
CA ALA A 221 22.24 12.78 4.12
C ALA A 221 21.99 14.29 4.08
N SER A 222 21.25 14.80 5.06
CA SER A 222 21.17 16.25 5.26
C SER A 222 22.54 16.82 5.57
N ARG A 223 22.90 17.93 4.94
CA ARG A 223 24.12 18.71 5.28
C ARG A 223 24.05 19.33 6.67
N ALA A 224 22.86 19.43 7.25
CA ALA A 224 22.65 19.88 8.63
C ALA A 224 22.52 18.72 9.63
N LEU A 225 22.71 17.47 9.18
CA LEU A 225 22.55 16.29 10.03
C LEU A 225 23.44 16.39 11.28
N SER A 226 22.82 16.36 12.45
CA SER A 226 23.57 16.43 13.71
C SER A 226 24.44 15.19 13.90
N ALA A 227 25.57 15.34 14.62
CA ALA A 227 26.43 14.21 14.95
C ALA A 227 25.69 13.12 15.76
N GLN A 228 24.71 13.52 16.59
CA GLN A 228 23.88 12.59 17.33
C GLN A 228 22.94 11.80 16.40
N SER A 229 22.28 12.48 15.46
CA SER A 229 21.39 11.85 14.49
C SER A 229 22.16 10.88 13.57
N ARG A 230 23.36 11.26 13.13
CA ARG A 230 24.24 10.40 12.33
C ARG A 230 24.64 9.11 13.09
N LYS A 231 24.87 9.19 14.40
CA LYS A 231 25.14 8.02 15.26
C LYS A 231 23.92 7.15 15.55
N LYS A 232 22.69 7.65 15.37
CA LYS A 232 21.46 6.84 15.53
C LYS A 232 21.14 6.03 14.27
N ASN A 233 21.53 6.53 13.10
CA ASN A 233 21.33 5.88 11.81
C ASN A 233 22.54 5.00 11.46
N THR A 234 22.80 3.97 12.28
CA THR A 234 23.96 3.05 12.16
C THR A 234 23.60 1.74 11.48
N TRP A 235 22.63 1.75 10.56
CA TRP A 235 22.24 0.55 9.81
C TRP A 235 23.37 0.03 8.92
N ARG A 236 24.23 0.95 8.47
CA ARG A 236 25.51 0.72 7.80
C ARG A 236 26.29 2.03 7.78
N ILE A 237 27.62 1.96 7.80
CA ILE A 237 28.47 3.16 7.69
C ILE A 237 28.56 3.57 6.22
N SER A 238 28.39 4.86 5.95
CA SER A 238 28.71 5.45 4.65
C SER A 238 30.08 6.11 4.72
N GLU A 239 30.90 5.90 3.69
CA GLU A 239 32.22 6.54 3.55
C GLU A 239 32.12 7.98 3.01
N ASP A 240 30.94 8.37 2.55
CA ASP A 240 30.62 9.67 2.00
C ASP A 240 29.61 10.38 2.92
N ASN A 241 29.99 11.54 3.46
CA ASN A 241 29.14 12.26 4.42
C ASN A 241 27.88 12.85 3.79
N ASP A 242 27.81 12.99 2.47
CA ASP A 242 26.61 13.40 1.75
C ASP A 242 25.57 12.27 1.62
N TRP A 243 25.89 11.06 2.13
CA TRP A 243 25.04 9.88 2.07
C TRP A 243 24.89 9.22 3.44
N ILE A 244 23.76 8.52 3.63
CA ILE A 244 23.50 7.76 4.85
C ILE A 244 22.59 6.57 4.58
N TYR A 245 22.84 5.48 5.31
CA TYR A 245 21.97 4.31 5.33
C TYR A 245 20.91 4.45 6.42
N ALA A 246 19.66 4.20 6.06
CA ALA A 246 18.54 4.16 6.99
C ALA A 246 17.69 2.90 6.76
N SER A 247 17.02 2.44 7.80
CA SER A 247 16.02 1.39 7.70
C SER A 247 14.70 1.81 8.34
N GLY A 248 13.61 1.32 7.77
CA GLY A 248 12.26 1.56 8.26
C GLY A 248 11.24 1.51 7.12
N THR A 249 9.97 1.33 7.46
CA THR A 249 8.86 1.55 6.52
C THR A 249 8.89 2.96 5.94
N SER A 250 9.45 3.92 6.68
CA SER A 250 9.77 5.28 6.22
C SER A 250 10.64 5.34 4.96
N MET A 251 11.48 4.34 4.70
CA MET A 251 12.37 4.24 3.53
C MET A 251 11.68 3.47 2.40
N SER A 252 10.82 2.50 2.72
CA SER A 252 9.99 1.81 1.73
C SER A 252 8.96 2.73 1.08
N THR A 253 8.25 3.56 1.87
CA THR A 253 7.19 4.45 1.37
C THR A 253 7.66 5.39 0.24
N PRO A 254 8.79 6.12 0.33
CA PRO A 254 9.24 7.01 -0.74
C PRO A 254 9.69 6.26 -2.00
N LEU A 255 10.23 5.05 -1.87
CA LEU A 255 10.53 4.23 -3.04
C LEU A 255 9.25 3.89 -3.80
N VAL A 256 8.18 3.53 -3.08
CA VAL A 256 6.84 3.33 -3.66
C VAL A 256 6.24 4.62 -4.20
N ALA A 257 6.45 5.77 -3.53
CA ALA A 257 5.97 7.06 -4.04
C ALA A 257 6.59 7.41 -5.40
N GLY A 258 7.87 7.08 -5.61
CA GLY A 258 8.48 7.21 -6.93
C GLY A 258 7.96 6.17 -7.94
N CYS A 259 7.66 4.93 -7.52
CA CYS A 259 6.93 3.98 -8.38
C CYS A 259 5.56 4.53 -8.81
N VAL A 260 4.81 5.14 -7.88
CA VAL A 260 3.55 5.82 -8.17
C VAL A 260 3.73 6.94 -9.20
N ALA A 261 4.82 7.71 -9.11
CA ALA A 261 5.13 8.74 -10.10
C ALA A 261 5.36 8.15 -11.51
N LEU A 262 6.13 7.06 -11.61
CA LEU A 262 6.35 6.35 -12.88
C LEU A 262 5.06 5.75 -13.45
N LEU A 263 4.19 5.16 -12.60
CA LEU A 263 2.88 4.65 -13.05
C LEU A 263 1.98 5.76 -13.55
N ARG A 264 1.98 6.90 -12.85
CA ARG A 264 1.16 8.04 -13.24
C ARG A 264 1.65 8.62 -14.57
N GLU A 265 2.95 8.74 -14.78
CA GLU A 265 3.55 9.11 -16.07
C GLU A 265 3.13 8.13 -17.17
N ALA A 266 3.27 6.82 -16.96
CA ALA A 266 2.89 5.80 -17.94
C ALA A 266 1.39 5.82 -18.28
N LEU A 267 0.51 6.08 -17.30
CA LEU A 267 -0.93 6.26 -17.53
C LEU A 267 -1.21 7.51 -18.38
N GLN A 268 -0.52 8.61 -18.10
CA GLN A 268 -0.66 9.87 -18.86
C GLN A 268 -0.19 9.70 -20.31
N GLU A 269 0.93 9.01 -20.54
CA GLU A 269 1.40 8.64 -21.87
C GLU A 269 0.42 7.70 -22.60
N GLY A 270 -0.23 6.81 -21.84
CA GLY A 270 -1.29 5.91 -22.33
C GLY A 270 -2.64 6.57 -22.58
N GLY A 271 -2.76 7.89 -22.36
CA GLY A 271 -3.98 8.65 -22.63
C GLY A 271 -4.92 8.84 -21.43
N LYS A 272 -4.47 8.54 -20.21
CA LYS A 272 -5.20 8.71 -18.95
C LYS A 272 -4.57 9.84 -18.12
N GLN A 273 -5.11 11.05 -18.19
CA GLN A 273 -4.46 12.26 -17.68
C GLN A 273 -4.61 12.44 -16.17
N ASN A 274 -5.76 12.02 -15.63
CA ASN A 274 -6.14 12.16 -14.22
C ASN A 274 -6.53 10.79 -13.63
N PRO A 275 -5.61 9.80 -13.62
CA PRO A 275 -5.91 8.49 -13.09
C PRO A 275 -6.24 8.58 -11.60
N SER A 276 -7.24 7.81 -11.13
CA SER A 276 -7.57 7.84 -9.71
C SER A 276 -6.53 7.10 -8.85
N ALA A 277 -6.50 7.44 -7.56
CA ALA A 277 -5.79 6.71 -6.53
C ALA A 277 -6.23 5.26 -6.44
N ALA A 278 -7.51 4.96 -6.72
CA ALA A 278 -8.00 3.59 -6.76
C ALA A 278 -7.39 2.82 -7.93
N LEU A 279 -7.27 3.41 -9.13
CA LEU A 279 -6.61 2.77 -10.27
C LEU A 279 -5.13 2.52 -10.01
N VAL A 280 -4.41 3.52 -9.49
CA VAL A 280 -3.00 3.36 -9.14
C VAL A 280 -2.82 2.26 -8.09
N LYS A 281 -3.70 2.22 -7.08
CA LYS A 281 -3.69 1.18 -6.04
C LYS A 281 -3.97 -0.21 -6.63
N ALA A 282 -4.97 -0.36 -7.51
CA ALA A 282 -5.28 -1.61 -8.17
C ALA A 282 -4.13 -2.13 -9.06
N LEU A 283 -3.47 -1.25 -9.81
CA LEU A 283 -2.32 -1.59 -10.66
C LEU A 283 -1.09 -2.02 -9.84
N LEU A 284 -0.79 -1.32 -8.74
CA LEU A 284 0.30 -1.70 -7.84
C LEU A 284 0.04 -3.06 -7.20
N ILE A 285 -1.17 -3.28 -6.71
CA ILE A 285 -1.57 -4.51 -6.04
C ILE A 285 -1.60 -5.70 -6.99
N ASN A 286 -2.10 -5.51 -8.22
CA ASN A 286 -2.15 -6.57 -9.21
C ASN A 286 -0.73 -7.00 -9.63
N GLY A 287 0.14 -6.02 -9.94
CA GLY A 287 1.52 -6.28 -10.35
C GLY A 287 2.45 -6.77 -9.23
N ALA A 288 2.05 -6.64 -7.95
CA ALA A 288 2.90 -7.01 -6.82
C ALA A 288 3.24 -8.51 -6.78
N VAL A 289 4.49 -8.81 -6.46
CA VAL A 289 5.01 -10.16 -6.23
C VAL A 289 4.63 -10.61 -4.84
N ASN A 290 3.74 -11.60 -4.77
CA ASN A 290 3.37 -12.25 -3.52
C ASN A 290 4.34 -13.42 -3.23
N TYR A 291 5.07 -13.33 -2.12
CA TYR A 291 6.00 -14.38 -1.69
C TYR A 291 5.44 -15.31 -0.62
N SER A 292 4.19 -15.14 -0.18
CA SER A 292 3.48 -16.11 0.68
C SER A 292 2.85 -17.27 -0.08
N GLU A 293 2.71 -17.17 -1.40
CA GLU A 293 2.21 -18.30 -2.20
C GLU A 293 3.15 -19.50 -2.15
N SER A 294 4.46 -19.28 -2.03
CA SER A 294 5.43 -20.35 -1.78
C SER A 294 5.23 -21.02 -0.41
N LEU A 295 4.61 -20.31 0.53
CA LEU A 295 4.21 -20.82 1.85
C LEU A 295 2.85 -21.56 1.81
N GLY A 296 2.19 -21.62 0.64
CA GLY A 296 0.96 -22.38 0.45
C GLY A 296 -0.32 -21.74 1.01
N LEU A 297 -0.29 -20.44 1.37
CA LEU A 297 -1.45 -19.75 1.97
C LEU A 297 -2.65 -19.62 1.01
N GLY A 298 -2.42 -19.65 -0.31
CA GLY A 298 -3.47 -19.85 -1.32
C GLY A 298 -4.50 -18.73 -1.48
N VAL A 299 -4.40 -17.62 -0.75
CA VAL A 299 -5.34 -16.47 -0.78
C VAL A 299 -4.83 -15.24 -1.54
N GLY A 300 -3.52 -15.17 -1.83
CA GLY A 300 -2.94 -14.06 -2.60
C GLY A 300 -2.65 -12.79 -1.79
N TYR A 301 -2.73 -12.86 -0.46
CA TYR A 301 -2.29 -11.84 0.50
C TYR A 301 -1.92 -12.47 1.85
N ASP A 302 -1.25 -11.70 2.71
CA ASP A 302 -1.19 -11.94 4.16
C ASP A 302 -1.09 -10.60 4.91
N TYR A 303 -1.08 -10.63 6.25
CA TYR A 303 -1.03 -9.43 7.07
C TYR A 303 0.37 -8.84 7.30
N GLU A 304 1.42 -9.51 6.82
CA GLU A 304 2.80 -9.01 6.86
C GLU A 304 3.17 -8.25 5.59
N GLN A 305 2.88 -8.83 4.43
CA GLN A 305 3.25 -8.29 3.13
C GLN A 305 2.09 -7.59 2.41
N GLY A 306 0.87 -7.68 2.95
CA GLY A 306 -0.32 -7.26 2.24
C GLY A 306 -0.52 -8.10 0.98
N PHE A 307 -0.69 -7.43 -0.16
CA PHE A 307 -0.84 -8.08 -1.46
C PHE A 307 0.49 -8.38 -2.17
N GLY A 308 1.62 -8.04 -1.56
CA GLY A 308 2.95 -8.40 -2.03
C GLY A 308 3.92 -7.22 -2.18
N ARG A 309 5.12 -7.54 -2.64
CA ARG A 309 6.18 -6.56 -2.92
C ARG A 309 5.94 -5.89 -4.26
N VAL A 310 6.07 -4.57 -4.32
CA VAL A 310 5.94 -3.80 -5.58
C VAL A 310 6.89 -4.34 -6.65
N ASP A 311 6.34 -4.59 -7.83
CA ASP A 311 7.05 -4.82 -9.09
C ASP A 311 6.45 -3.85 -10.12
N ILE A 312 7.20 -2.78 -10.37
CA ILE A 312 6.75 -1.66 -11.18
C ILE A 312 6.62 -2.02 -12.67
N ASP A 313 7.45 -2.93 -13.15
CA ASP A 313 7.43 -3.37 -14.55
C ASP A 313 6.15 -4.16 -14.83
N SER A 314 5.77 -5.05 -13.90
CA SER A 314 4.51 -5.77 -13.94
C SER A 314 3.30 -4.82 -13.95
N SER A 315 3.33 -3.76 -13.14
CA SER A 315 2.26 -2.75 -13.12
C SER A 315 2.19 -1.94 -14.43
N ILE A 316 3.33 -1.51 -14.98
CA ILE A 316 3.40 -0.76 -16.25
C ILE A 316 3.00 -1.63 -17.45
N ALA A 317 3.29 -2.94 -17.41
CA ALA A 317 2.90 -3.87 -18.47
C ALA A 317 1.38 -3.89 -18.68
N MET A 318 0.58 -3.85 -17.61
CA MET A 318 -0.89 -3.77 -17.71
C MET A 318 -1.36 -2.49 -18.40
N ILE A 319 -0.68 -1.35 -18.16
CA ILE A 319 -1.00 -0.08 -18.82
C ILE A 319 -0.75 -0.21 -20.33
N ARG A 320 0.40 -0.75 -20.73
CA ARG A 320 0.75 -0.99 -22.14
C ARG A 320 -0.24 -1.94 -22.84
N GLN A 321 -0.82 -2.86 -22.08
CA GLN A 321 -1.84 -3.79 -22.57
C GLN A 321 -3.27 -3.23 -22.50
N SER A 322 -3.47 -2.03 -21.92
CA SER A 322 -4.79 -1.46 -21.65
C SER A 322 -5.68 -2.37 -20.79
N SER A 323 -5.07 -3.11 -19.86
CA SER A 323 -5.72 -4.12 -19.03
C SER A 323 -6.26 -3.53 -17.71
N PHE A 324 -7.02 -2.44 -17.81
CA PHE A 324 -7.63 -1.76 -16.66
C PHE A 324 -8.87 -0.96 -17.06
N MET A 325 -9.74 -0.69 -16.09
CA MET A 325 -10.92 0.18 -16.23
C MET A 325 -11.20 0.93 -14.92
N GLU A 326 -11.76 2.14 -15.02
CA GLU A 326 -12.26 2.94 -13.91
C GLU A 326 -13.75 3.21 -14.05
N GLY A 327 -14.52 2.97 -12.99
CA GLY A 327 -15.91 3.40 -12.91
C GLY A 327 -16.05 4.66 -12.07
N GLY A 328 -16.66 5.72 -12.61
CA GLY A 328 -16.98 6.90 -11.82
C GLY A 328 -15.80 7.80 -11.45
N ASN A 329 -14.74 7.82 -12.27
CA ASN A 329 -13.72 8.85 -12.17
C ASN A 329 -14.34 10.21 -12.52
N ALA A 330 -14.31 11.16 -11.58
CA ALA A 330 -14.94 12.46 -11.74
C ALA A 330 -14.08 13.49 -12.49
N PHE A 331 -12.81 13.18 -12.78
CA PHE A 331 -11.81 14.15 -13.24
C PHE A 331 -11.52 14.08 -14.74
N GLU A 332 -11.97 13.02 -15.41
CA GLU A 332 -11.82 12.85 -16.85
C GLU A 332 -12.81 11.82 -17.39
N ALA A 333 -12.96 11.81 -18.71
CA ALA A 333 -13.71 10.79 -19.43
C ALA A 333 -12.90 10.33 -20.64
N THR A 334 -12.36 9.13 -20.55
CA THR A 334 -11.55 8.48 -21.59
C THR A 334 -12.15 7.12 -21.97
N GLN A 335 -11.55 6.40 -22.91
CA GLN A 335 -11.97 5.03 -23.24
C GLN A 335 -11.80 4.02 -22.08
N PHE A 336 -11.04 4.40 -21.04
CA PHE A 336 -10.82 3.58 -19.85
C PHE A 336 -11.84 3.85 -18.74
N ASP A 337 -12.78 4.77 -18.98
CA ASP A 337 -13.76 5.21 -18.00
C ASP A 337 -15.16 4.66 -18.32
N VAL A 338 -15.81 4.12 -17.30
CA VAL A 338 -17.18 3.60 -17.34
C VAL A 338 -18.04 4.32 -16.29
N PRO A 339 -19.38 4.25 -16.39
CA PRO A 339 -20.25 4.84 -15.38
C PRO A 339 -19.98 4.28 -13.97
N PRO A 340 -20.19 5.06 -12.91
CA PRO A 340 -20.12 4.55 -11.54
C PRO A 340 -21.18 3.48 -11.29
N LEU A 341 -20.92 2.61 -10.31
CA LEU A 341 -21.94 1.66 -9.83
C LEU A 341 -23.01 2.40 -9.05
N ARG A 342 -24.25 1.88 -9.09
CA ARG A 342 -25.36 2.38 -8.27
C ARG A 342 -26.17 1.21 -7.75
N GLN A 343 -26.51 1.24 -6.45
CA GLN A 343 -27.40 0.22 -5.89
C GLN A 343 -28.82 0.30 -6.51
N ILE A 344 -29.21 1.49 -6.97
CA ILE A 344 -30.49 1.72 -7.64
C ILE A 344 -30.23 2.64 -8.86
N PRO A 345 -30.68 2.28 -10.08
CA PRO A 345 -31.45 1.07 -10.42
C PRO A 345 -30.60 -0.20 -10.48
N THR A 346 -31.24 -1.38 -10.39
CA THR A 346 -30.56 -2.70 -10.39
C THR A 346 -29.63 -2.90 -11.59
N ALA A 347 -29.98 -2.37 -12.76
CA ALA A 347 -29.16 -2.47 -13.97
C ALA A 347 -27.79 -1.76 -13.84
N ALA A 348 -27.68 -0.77 -12.95
CA ALA A 348 -26.43 -0.03 -12.71
C ALA A 348 -25.63 -0.60 -11.52
N ARG A 349 -26.07 -1.71 -10.91
CA ARG A 349 -25.35 -2.34 -9.77
C ARG A 349 -24.03 -2.96 -10.16
N ARG A 350 -23.90 -3.34 -11.43
CA ARG A 350 -22.83 -4.20 -11.91
C ARG A 350 -22.24 -3.63 -13.19
N TRP A 351 -20.92 -3.57 -13.21
CA TRP A 351 -20.15 -3.40 -14.43
C TRP A 351 -19.56 -4.76 -14.85
N VAL A 352 -19.60 -5.05 -16.15
CA VAL A 352 -19.13 -6.31 -16.74
C VAL A 352 -18.17 -5.95 -17.87
N SER A 353 -16.97 -6.51 -17.87
CA SER A 353 -16.01 -6.33 -18.97
C SER A 353 -16.51 -6.97 -20.26
N PRO A 354 -15.98 -6.56 -21.43
CA PRO A 354 -16.00 -7.39 -22.63
C PRO A 354 -15.41 -8.78 -22.37
N GLU A 355 -15.60 -9.71 -23.31
CA GLU A 355 -14.90 -11.00 -23.26
C GLU A 355 -13.40 -10.81 -23.51
N ILE A 356 -12.60 -11.24 -22.53
CA ILE A 356 -11.14 -11.12 -22.59
C ILE A 356 -10.57 -12.50 -22.94
N PRO A 357 -9.74 -12.62 -24.00
CA PRO A 357 -9.16 -13.89 -24.40
C PRO A 357 -8.24 -14.52 -23.34
N VAL A 358 -8.33 -15.83 -23.20
CA VAL A 358 -7.40 -16.65 -22.40
C VAL A 358 -6.29 -17.17 -23.34
N PRO A 359 -5.00 -16.90 -23.07
CA PRO A 359 -3.91 -17.46 -23.84
C PRO A 359 -3.90 -18.99 -23.81
N SER A 360 -3.52 -19.62 -24.92
CA SER A 360 -3.40 -21.08 -25.01
C SER A 360 -2.36 -21.63 -24.04
N GLY A 361 -2.63 -22.81 -23.47
CA GLY A 361 -1.72 -23.47 -22.53
C GLY A 361 -1.99 -23.10 -21.08
N ARG A 362 -1.05 -23.44 -20.18
CA ARG A 362 -1.15 -23.07 -18.77
C ARG A 362 -1.01 -21.56 -18.63
N ASN A 363 -1.83 -20.97 -17.78
CA ASN A 363 -1.85 -19.53 -17.57
C ASN A 363 -2.13 -19.21 -16.10
N ARG A 364 -1.86 -17.96 -15.73
CA ARG A 364 -2.20 -17.39 -14.45
C ARG A 364 -2.83 -16.02 -14.69
N LEU A 365 -4.07 -15.87 -14.25
CA LEU A 365 -4.81 -14.62 -14.23
C LEU A 365 -4.74 -14.01 -12.83
N VAL A 366 -4.46 -12.72 -12.77
CA VAL A 366 -4.58 -11.90 -11.57
C VAL A 366 -5.55 -10.76 -11.88
N VAL A 367 -6.53 -10.53 -11.01
CA VAL A 367 -7.45 -9.39 -11.12
C VAL A 367 -7.48 -8.68 -9.76
N SER A 368 -7.41 -7.35 -9.76
CA SER A 368 -7.45 -6.57 -8.52
C SER A 368 -8.42 -5.40 -8.68
N LEU A 369 -9.30 -5.26 -7.70
CA LEU A 369 -10.26 -4.19 -7.52
C LEU A 369 -9.76 -3.30 -6.38
N ALA A 370 -9.89 -2.00 -6.52
CA ALA A 370 -9.83 -1.05 -5.43
C ALA A 370 -10.89 0.04 -5.63
N TYR A 371 -11.37 0.65 -4.54
CA TYR A 371 -12.33 1.75 -4.64
C TYR A 371 -12.14 2.80 -3.53
N PRO A 372 -12.42 4.09 -3.85
CA PRO A 372 -12.30 5.17 -2.88
C PRO A 372 -13.57 5.21 -2.01
N ASP A 373 -13.56 4.45 -0.92
CA ASP A 373 -14.72 4.33 -0.04
C ASP A 373 -14.89 5.61 0.81
N PRO A 374 -16.10 6.18 0.95
CA PRO A 374 -16.29 7.37 1.78
C PRO A 374 -15.78 7.19 3.22
N ALA A 375 -15.36 8.30 3.83
CA ALA A 375 -14.93 8.33 5.23
C ALA A 375 -16.02 7.79 6.17
N SER A 376 -15.59 7.20 7.28
CA SER A 376 -16.49 6.52 8.21
C SER A 376 -15.97 6.58 9.64
N ILE A 377 -16.89 6.67 10.62
CA ILE A 377 -16.52 7.05 11.99
C ILE A 377 -15.55 6.01 12.59
N PHE A 378 -15.75 4.72 12.31
CA PHE A 378 -14.95 3.63 12.87
C PHE A 378 -14.20 2.81 11.81
N GLY A 379 -14.10 3.33 10.58
CA GLY A 379 -13.40 2.64 9.50
C GLY A 379 -14.22 1.54 8.84
N GLU A 380 -15.53 1.47 9.11
CA GLU A 380 -16.45 0.56 8.45
C GLU A 380 -16.60 0.91 6.96
N LEU A 381 -16.75 -0.11 6.11
CA LEU A 381 -17.02 0.10 4.69
C LEU A 381 -18.39 0.78 4.51
N GLN A 382 -18.41 1.82 3.68
CA GLN A 382 -19.64 2.52 3.32
C GLN A 382 -20.27 1.90 2.07
N ASN A 383 -19.43 1.43 1.16
CA ASN A 383 -19.80 0.62 0.00
C ASN A 383 -19.18 -0.79 0.11
N ASP A 384 -20.01 -1.79 -0.10
CA ASP A 384 -19.65 -3.21 -0.21
C ASP A 384 -19.65 -3.57 -1.70
N ILE A 385 -18.46 -3.54 -2.32
CA ILE A 385 -18.26 -3.75 -3.75
C ILE A 385 -17.40 -4.99 -3.97
N ASN A 386 -17.96 -5.96 -4.69
CA ASN A 386 -17.37 -7.27 -4.87
C ASN A 386 -16.81 -7.44 -6.28
N LEU A 387 -15.69 -8.15 -6.36
CA LEU A 387 -15.00 -8.57 -7.57
C LEU A 387 -15.32 -10.04 -7.87
N TYR A 388 -15.68 -10.29 -9.13
CA TYR A 388 -15.87 -11.63 -9.67
C TYR A 388 -15.13 -11.78 -10.99
N VAL A 389 -14.69 -13.01 -11.26
CA VAL A 389 -14.24 -13.44 -12.59
C VAL A 389 -15.04 -14.65 -13.02
N PHE A 390 -15.61 -14.60 -14.22
CA PHE A 390 -16.38 -15.70 -14.82
C PHE A 390 -15.65 -16.28 -16.02
N SER A 391 -15.56 -17.61 -16.10
CA SER A 391 -14.93 -18.30 -17.23
C SER A 391 -15.50 -19.71 -17.40
N ALA A 392 -15.99 -20.06 -18.60
CA ALA A 392 -16.57 -21.37 -18.93
C ALA A 392 -17.57 -21.94 -17.88
N GLY A 393 -18.46 -21.10 -17.34
CA GLY A 393 -19.44 -21.49 -16.32
C GLY A 393 -18.88 -21.64 -14.90
N SER A 394 -17.59 -21.42 -14.70
CA SER A 394 -16.94 -21.32 -13.39
C SER A 394 -16.77 -19.87 -12.97
N GLU A 395 -16.65 -19.61 -11.67
CA GLU A 395 -16.41 -18.27 -11.13
C GLU A 395 -15.37 -18.26 -9.99
N ARG A 396 -14.73 -17.10 -9.81
CA ARG A 396 -13.85 -16.77 -8.67
C ARG A 396 -14.26 -15.44 -8.07
N HIS A 397 -13.97 -15.28 -6.78
CA HIS A 397 -14.40 -14.15 -5.95
C HIS A 397 -13.18 -13.53 -5.26
N GLY A 398 -13.23 -12.21 -5.06
CA GLY A 398 -12.16 -11.45 -4.43
C GLY A 398 -11.78 -11.97 -3.05
N ASN A 399 -10.48 -12.02 -2.76
CA ASN A 399 -9.89 -12.41 -1.48
C ASN A 399 -10.24 -13.83 -0.97
N MET A 400 -10.88 -14.67 -1.79
CA MET A 400 -11.32 -16.02 -1.40
C MET A 400 -10.31 -17.14 -1.67
N GLY A 401 -9.17 -16.82 -2.29
CA GLY A 401 -8.18 -17.82 -2.68
C GLY A 401 -8.78 -18.96 -3.52
N LYS A 402 -8.51 -20.21 -3.13
CA LYS A 402 -9.07 -21.40 -3.80
C LYS A 402 -10.44 -21.83 -3.31
N SER A 403 -10.99 -21.21 -2.27
CA SER A 403 -12.28 -21.60 -1.69
C SER A 403 -13.45 -21.35 -2.64
N SER A 404 -14.52 -22.14 -2.48
CA SER A 404 -15.70 -22.12 -3.35
C SER A 404 -16.89 -21.31 -2.79
N GLY A 405 -16.70 -20.63 -1.65
CA GLY A 405 -17.74 -19.82 -1.00
C GLY A 405 -17.60 -18.33 -1.34
N LEU A 406 -18.72 -17.62 -1.28
CA LEU A 406 -18.76 -16.17 -1.07
C LEU A 406 -18.36 -15.88 0.39
N ASP A 407 -17.63 -14.78 0.66
CA ASP A 407 -17.46 -14.27 2.04
C ASP A 407 -18.75 -13.60 2.53
N HIS A 408 -19.83 -14.37 2.59
CA HIS A 408 -21.04 -13.96 3.27
C HIS A 408 -21.22 -14.68 4.60
N THR A 409 -20.55 -15.81 4.82
CA THR A 409 -20.65 -16.58 6.06
C THR A 409 -19.49 -17.57 6.22
N SER A 410 -18.56 -17.35 7.16
CA SER A 410 -18.06 -18.50 7.91
C SER A 410 -19.24 -18.97 8.78
N LYS A 411 -19.98 -20.00 8.33
CA LYS A 411 -21.12 -20.59 9.06
C LYS A 411 -20.78 -21.09 10.48
N ARG A 412 -19.51 -21.07 10.89
CA ARG A 412 -19.10 -21.35 12.27
C ARG A 412 -19.42 -20.22 13.27
N ASN A 413 -19.72 -19.01 12.79
CA ASN A 413 -20.05 -17.85 13.64
C ASN A 413 -21.54 -17.47 13.65
N LEU A 414 -22.42 -18.25 12.99
CA LEU A 414 -23.86 -17.98 12.93
C LEU A 414 -24.61 -18.28 14.24
N MET A 415 -23.99 -18.94 15.22
CA MET A 415 -24.59 -19.15 16.56
C MET A 415 -24.64 -17.90 17.44
N LEU A 416 -24.08 -16.76 17.00
CA LEU A 416 -24.23 -15.46 17.68
C LEU A 416 -25.16 -14.49 16.93
N SER A 417 -25.73 -14.91 15.79
CA SER A 417 -26.57 -14.04 14.95
C SER A 417 -27.95 -13.70 15.54
N HIS A 418 -28.34 -14.29 16.66
CA HIS A 418 -29.60 -13.94 17.33
C HIS A 418 -29.54 -12.60 18.09
N TYR A 419 -28.37 -11.98 18.25
CA TYR A 419 -28.24 -10.70 18.98
C TYR A 419 -27.57 -9.55 18.21
N LEU A 420 -27.04 -9.77 17.01
CA LEU A 420 -26.35 -8.73 16.24
C LEU A 420 -26.77 -8.82 14.76
N HIS A 421 -27.89 -8.19 14.45
CA HIS A 421 -28.22 -7.86 13.06
C HIS A 421 -27.28 -6.72 12.62
N THR A 422 -26.77 -6.82 11.38
CA THR A 422 -25.99 -5.82 10.61
C THR A 422 -24.48 -5.70 10.86
N TYR A 423 -23.66 -6.66 10.42
CA TYR A 423 -22.30 -6.36 9.90
C TYR A 423 -21.94 -7.40 8.83
N SER A 424 -21.84 -6.98 7.55
CA SER A 424 -21.30 -7.79 6.45
C SER A 424 -19.84 -8.13 6.75
N ALA A 425 -19.43 -9.38 6.48
CA ALA A 425 -18.10 -9.91 6.78
C ALA A 425 -17.00 -9.41 5.82
N ILE A 426 -17.35 -8.58 4.84
CA ILE A 426 -16.41 -7.95 3.91
C ILE A 426 -15.83 -6.70 4.58
N THR A 427 -14.53 -6.72 4.84
CA THR A 427 -13.85 -5.62 5.53
C THR A 427 -13.10 -4.68 4.60
N ASP A 428 -12.76 -5.11 3.38
CA ASP A 428 -11.73 -4.47 2.56
C ASP A 428 -12.28 -3.72 1.35
N ASN A 429 -11.78 -2.51 1.11
CA ASN A 429 -12.03 -1.76 -0.12
C ASN A 429 -11.07 -2.13 -1.26
N VAL A 430 -10.45 -3.31 -1.14
CA VAL A 430 -9.54 -3.92 -2.10
C VAL A 430 -9.84 -5.40 -2.16
N GLU A 431 -10.01 -5.93 -3.37
CA GLU A 431 -10.19 -7.35 -3.61
C GLU A 431 -9.22 -7.86 -4.68
N LYS A 432 -8.62 -9.03 -4.46
CA LYS A 432 -7.71 -9.68 -5.42
C LYS A 432 -8.16 -11.10 -5.71
N ILE A 433 -8.15 -11.47 -7.00
CA ILE A 433 -8.36 -12.83 -7.49
C ILE A 433 -7.07 -13.31 -8.14
N ILE A 434 -6.69 -14.54 -7.84
CA ILE A 434 -5.61 -15.26 -8.53
C ILE A 434 -6.19 -16.58 -9.03
N TRP A 435 -6.12 -16.80 -10.34
CA TRP A 435 -6.69 -17.98 -10.99
C TRP A 435 -5.66 -18.63 -11.93
N GLU A 436 -5.14 -19.78 -11.52
CA GLU A 436 -4.30 -20.62 -12.37
C GLU A 436 -5.16 -21.52 -13.27
N ASN A 437 -4.76 -21.65 -14.54
CA ASN A 437 -5.42 -22.46 -15.57
C ASN A 437 -6.89 -22.06 -15.72
N VAL A 438 -7.12 -20.80 -16.10
CA VAL A 438 -8.46 -20.26 -16.35
C VAL A 438 -9.18 -21.14 -17.39
N PRO A 439 -10.37 -21.67 -17.09
CA PRO A 439 -11.07 -22.59 -17.97
C PRO A 439 -11.72 -21.86 -19.16
N GLY A 440 -11.77 -22.49 -20.34
CA GLY A 440 -12.39 -21.90 -21.53
C GLY A 440 -11.45 -21.02 -22.35
N LYS A 441 -12.04 -20.31 -23.33
CA LYS A 441 -11.31 -19.47 -24.29
C LYS A 441 -11.33 -17.98 -23.93
N THR A 442 -12.27 -17.56 -23.09
CA THR A 442 -12.46 -16.17 -22.67
C THR A 442 -12.93 -16.13 -21.22
N PHE A 443 -12.65 -15.02 -20.54
CA PHE A 443 -13.19 -14.70 -19.23
C PHE A 443 -13.84 -13.31 -19.22
N LYS A 444 -14.66 -13.03 -18.19
CA LYS A 444 -15.23 -11.71 -17.90
C LYS A 444 -14.88 -11.29 -16.49
N VAL A 445 -14.45 -10.04 -16.33
CA VAL A 445 -14.30 -9.38 -15.04
C VAL A 445 -15.61 -8.68 -14.71
N VAL A 446 -16.03 -8.79 -13.46
CA VAL A 446 -17.30 -8.21 -13.03
C VAL A 446 -17.13 -7.55 -11.67
N VAL A 447 -17.54 -6.28 -11.59
CA VAL A 447 -17.53 -5.50 -10.36
C VAL A 447 -18.97 -5.18 -10.00
N SER A 448 -19.40 -5.50 -8.79
CA SER A 448 -20.80 -5.37 -8.39
C SER A 448 -20.94 -4.80 -7.00
N ILE A 449 -21.88 -3.88 -6.86
CA ILE A 449 -22.31 -3.39 -5.56
C ILE A 449 -23.23 -4.44 -4.92
N ASN A 450 -22.85 -4.94 -3.75
CA ASN A 450 -23.66 -5.87 -2.97
C ASN A 450 -24.54 -5.08 -2.00
N ASN A 451 -23.94 -4.14 -1.28
CA ASN A 451 -24.63 -3.26 -0.35
C ASN A 451 -23.98 -1.87 -0.30
N ASN A 452 -24.79 -0.84 -0.06
CA ASN A 452 -24.31 0.51 0.26
C ASN A 452 -25.07 1.03 1.47
N LEU A 453 -24.36 1.69 2.38
CA LEU A 453 -25.02 2.41 3.48
C LEU A 453 -25.86 3.60 2.97
N LYS A 454 -25.47 4.18 1.82
CA LYS A 454 -26.24 5.21 1.10
C LYS A 454 -26.65 4.70 -0.29
N PRO A 455 -27.80 4.03 -0.43
CA PRO A 455 -28.20 3.34 -1.67
C PRO A 455 -28.34 4.21 -2.93
N LYS A 456 -28.51 5.53 -2.76
CA LYS A 456 -28.67 6.49 -3.87
C LYS A 456 -27.35 7.02 -4.40
N ASP A 457 -26.29 6.92 -3.60
CA ASP A 457 -25.00 7.50 -3.93
C ASP A 457 -24.28 6.59 -4.95
N PRO A 458 -23.64 7.18 -5.98
CA PRO A 458 -22.80 6.42 -6.89
C PRO A 458 -21.54 5.94 -6.16
N ALA A 459 -21.06 4.75 -6.53
CA ALA A 459 -19.81 4.20 -6.05
C ALA A 459 -18.81 4.10 -7.20
N ALA A 460 -17.68 4.79 -7.04
CA ALA A 460 -16.56 4.69 -7.95
C ALA A 460 -15.74 3.42 -7.67
N PHE A 461 -15.03 2.92 -8.67
CA PHE A 461 -14.14 1.77 -8.54
C PHE A 461 -13.04 1.82 -9.60
N ALA A 462 -11.99 1.03 -9.41
CA ALA A 462 -11.02 0.74 -10.44
C ALA A 462 -10.63 -0.73 -10.40
N VAL A 463 -10.41 -1.32 -11.57
CA VAL A 463 -10.03 -2.71 -11.71
C VAL A 463 -8.89 -2.85 -12.71
N ALA A 464 -7.91 -3.68 -12.38
CA ALA A 464 -6.80 -4.03 -13.24
C ALA A 464 -6.68 -5.55 -13.35
N TRP A 465 -6.25 -6.06 -14.50
CA TRP A 465 -6.04 -7.48 -14.71
C TRP A 465 -4.75 -7.76 -15.49
N ASP A 466 -4.21 -8.95 -15.28
CA ASP A 466 -3.04 -9.46 -15.99
C ASP A 466 -3.18 -10.97 -16.17
N ILE A 467 -2.94 -11.45 -17.38
CA ILE A 467 -2.96 -12.88 -17.68
C ILE A 467 -1.69 -13.29 -18.40
N ARG A 468 -0.89 -14.13 -17.74
CA ARG A 468 0.41 -14.58 -18.25
C ARG A 468 0.43 -16.08 -18.47
N PRO A 469 1.05 -16.58 -19.55
CA PRO A 469 1.38 -17.99 -19.66
C PRO A 469 2.28 -18.42 -18.50
N LEU A 470 1.97 -19.56 -17.87
CA LEU A 470 2.89 -20.20 -16.93
C LEU A 470 3.91 -20.97 -17.76
N ALA A 471 5.20 -20.61 -17.62
CA ALA A 471 6.28 -21.35 -18.25
C ALA A 471 6.14 -22.86 -17.96
N ARG A 472 6.51 -23.71 -18.92
CA ARG A 472 6.68 -25.15 -18.62
C ARG A 472 7.83 -25.22 -17.61
N LEU A 473 7.52 -25.70 -16.41
CA LEU A 473 8.54 -26.04 -15.41
C LEU A 473 9.41 -27.16 -15.95
#